data_AF-A0A3M8Q1I7-F1
#
_entry.id   AF-A0A3M8Q1I7-F1
#
_cell.length_a   1.000
_cell.length_b   1.000
_cell.length_c   1.000
_cell.angle_alpha   90.00
_cell.angle_beta   90.00
_cell.angle_gamma   90.00
#
_symmetry.space_group_name_H-M   'P 1'
#
loop_
_entity.id
_entity.type
_entity.pdbx_description
1 polymer ?
#
loop_
_entity_poly.entity_id
_entity_poly.type
_entity_poly.pdbx_seq_one_letter_code
_entity_poly.pdbx_strand_id
1 'polypeptide(L)'
;MLYACVSLCVVLVAVWMVCRPVIKVGIDDQGAYLFDDRYFFRLVFVRANGFQLIAKVETEQASWWHYVLPPYRVIYCDNLPKSSYRRLRSFAAQQILLRRSEDAKKRFNV
;
A
#
# COMPACT_ATOMS: atom_id res chain seq x y z
N MET A 1 31.68 -27.29 1.50
CA MET A 1 30.52 -27.05 2.39
C MET A 1 30.10 -25.56 2.40
N LEU A 2 30.96 -24.62 2.78
CA LEU A 2 30.64 -23.17 2.80
C LEU A 2 30.14 -22.57 1.46
N TYR A 3 30.77 -22.92 0.33
CA TYR A 3 30.37 -22.42 -0.99
C TYR A 3 28.97 -22.87 -1.43
N ALA A 4 28.53 -24.05 -0.99
CA ALA A 4 27.18 -24.55 -1.29
C ALA A 4 26.11 -23.73 -0.54
N CYS A 5 26.37 -23.37 0.73
CA CYS A 5 25.46 -22.51 1.50
C CYS A 5 25.37 -21.09 0.91
N VAL A 6 26.49 -20.49 0.48
CA VAL A 6 26.49 -19.16 -0.13
C VAL A 6 25.71 -19.19 -1.46
N SER A 7 25.96 -20.20 -2.29
CA SER A 7 25.23 -20.37 -3.56
C SER A 7 23.73 -20.52 -3.33
N LEU A 8 23.31 -21.30 -2.32
CA LEU A 8 21.91 -21.54 -2.02
C LEU A 8 21.21 -20.28 -1.49
N CYS A 9 21.89 -19.49 -0.66
CA CYS A 9 21.38 -18.19 -0.19
C CYS A 9 21.21 -17.19 -1.34
N VAL A 10 22.17 -17.11 -2.27
CA VAL A 10 22.09 -16.22 -3.45
C VAL A 10 20.90 -16.59 -4.32
N VAL A 11 20.69 -17.89 -4.58
CA VAL A 11 19.55 -18.37 -5.36
C VAL A 11 18.23 -18.08 -4.64
N LEU A 12 18.13 -18.33 -3.33
CA LEU A 12 16.93 -18.02 -2.56
C LEU A 12 16.60 -16.52 -2.57
N VAL A 13 17.61 -15.66 -2.44
CA VAL A 13 17.42 -14.20 -2.50
C VAL A 13 17.00 -13.75 -3.90
N ALA A 14 17.58 -14.33 -4.95
CA ALA A 14 17.19 -14.06 -6.33
C ALA A 14 15.75 -14.50 -6.61
N VAL A 15 15.38 -15.71 -6.18
CA VAL A 15 14.00 -16.22 -6.27
C VAL A 15 13.05 -15.33 -5.48
N TRP A 16 13.42 -14.90 -4.27
CA TRP A 16 12.58 -14.00 -3.47
C TRP A 16 12.41 -12.61 -4.10
N MET A 17 13.43 -12.10 -4.79
CA MET A 17 13.33 -10.85 -5.55
C MET A 17 12.45 -10.98 -6.79
N VAL A 18 12.47 -12.13 -7.48
CA VAL A 18 11.64 -12.38 -8.68
C VAL A 18 10.19 -12.72 -8.29
N CYS A 19 10.00 -13.47 -7.20
CA CYS A 19 8.69 -13.87 -6.67
C CYS A 19 8.10 -12.81 -5.73
N ARG A 20 8.40 -11.53 -5.93
CA ARG A 20 7.71 -10.45 -5.22
C ARG A 20 6.22 -10.59 -5.48
N PRO A 21 5.36 -10.70 -4.43
CA PRO A 21 3.93 -10.82 -4.64
C PRO A 21 3.44 -9.57 -5.37
N VAL A 22 2.85 -9.79 -6.54
CA VAL A 22 2.29 -8.70 -7.36
C VAL A 22 1.14 -8.10 -6.56
N ILE A 23 1.32 -6.86 -6.13
CA ILE A 23 0.30 -6.16 -5.38
C ILE A 23 -0.82 -5.79 -6.35
N LYS A 24 -1.96 -6.47 -6.22
CA LYS A 24 -3.16 -6.14 -6.98
C LYS A 24 -3.90 -5.02 -6.24
N VAL A 25 -3.84 -3.81 -6.78
CA VAL A 25 -4.53 -2.64 -6.22
C VAL A 25 -5.64 -2.23 -7.18
N GLY A 26 -6.87 -2.17 -6.68
CA GLY A 26 -8.04 -1.68 -7.38
C GLY A 26 -8.50 -0.32 -6.85
N ILE A 27 -9.21 0.42 -7.70
CA ILE A 27 -9.97 1.60 -7.31
C ILE A 27 -11.41 1.31 -7.70
N ASP A 28 -12.32 1.44 -6.75
CA ASP A 28 -13.75 1.30 -6.92
C ASP A 28 -14.46 2.57 -6.42
N ASP A 29 -15.76 2.68 -6.64
CA ASP A 29 -16.57 3.86 -6.28
C ASP A 29 -16.56 4.15 -4.77
N GLN A 30 -16.25 3.14 -3.94
CA GLN A 30 -16.15 3.27 -2.49
C GLN A 30 -14.73 3.53 -1.97
N GLY A 31 -13.70 3.44 -2.83
CA GLY A 31 -12.32 3.77 -2.48
C GLY A 31 -11.26 2.90 -3.15
N ALA A 32 -10.03 2.99 -2.66
CA ALA A 32 -8.95 2.12 -3.11
C ALA A 32 -8.88 0.86 -2.25
N TYR A 33 -8.66 -0.28 -2.89
CA TYR A 33 -8.62 -1.59 -2.24
C TYR A 33 -7.36 -2.35 -2.63
N LEU A 34 -6.77 -3.01 -1.64
CA LEU A 34 -5.73 -4.00 -1.84
C LEU A 34 -6.39 -5.37 -1.93
N PHE A 35 -6.13 -6.07 -3.03
CA PHE A 35 -6.53 -7.45 -3.21
C PHE A 35 -5.36 -8.36 -2.85
N ASP A 36 -5.47 -9.01 -1.71
CA ASP A 36 -4.67 -10.19 -1.37
C ASP A 36 -5.52 -11.42 -1.72
N ASP A 37 -4.92 -12.55 -2.10
CA ASP A 37 -5.57 -13.69 -2.80
C ASP A 37 -6.91 -14.22 -2.21
N ARG A 38 -7.24 -13.85 -0.95
CA ARG A 38 -8.51 -14.16 -0.28
C ARG A 38 -9.17 -12.97 0.44
N TYR A 39 -8.53 -11.80 0.49
CA TYR A 39 -8.96 -10.70 1.33
C TYR A 39 -8.93 -9.36 0.60
N PHE A 40 -9.99 -8.59 0.78
CA PHE A 40 -10.08 -7.21 0.35
C PHE A 40 -9.81 -6.31 1.53
N PHE A 41 -8.80 -5.45 1.39
CA PHE A 41 -8.49 -4.46 2.41
C PHE A 41 -8.66 -3.06 1.84
N ARG A 42 -9.38 -2.21 2.56
CA ARG A 42 -9.52 -0.81 2.17
C ARG A 42 -8.21 -0.08 2.44
N LEU A 43 -7.78 0.75 1.50
CA LEU A 43 -6.55 1.53 1.59
C LEU A 43 -6.88 2.99 1.87
N VAL A 44 -6.30 3.51 2.95
CA VAL A 44 -6.32 4.94 3.28
C VAL A 44 -4.94 5.50 3.02
N PHE A 45 -4.83 6.36 2.01
CA PHE A 45 -3.57 6.98 1.64
C PHE A 45 -3.16 8.02 2.69
N VAL A 46 -1.93 7.85 3.17
CA VAL A 46 -1.29 8.79 4.10
C VAL A 46 -0.33 9.70 3.36
N ARG A 47 0.31 9.19 2.30
CA ARG A 47 1.24 9.96 1.47
C ARG A 47 1.15 9.57 0.01
N ALA A 48 1.21 10.57 -0.86
CA ALA A 48 1.26 10.37 -2.30
C ALA A 48 2.46 11.14 -2.89
N ASN A 49 3.53 10.43 -3.26
CA ASN A 49 4.67 10.98 -4.01
C ASN A 49 4.61 10.53 -5.48
N GLY A 50 5.50 11.05 -6.32
CA GLY A 50 5.58 10.67 -7.73
C GLY A 50 6.06 9.24 -7.99
N PHE A 51 6.81 8.65 -7.05
CA PHE A 51 7.39 7.32 -7.19
C PHE A 51 6.83 6.31 -6.18
N GLN A 52 6.22 6.79 -5.10
CA GLN A 52 5.80 5.99 -3.96
C GLN A 52 4.46 6.50 -3.42
N LEU A 53 3.52 5.59 -3.23
CA LEU A 53 2.28 5.85 -2.51
C LEU A 53 2.33 5.05 -1.20
N ILE A 54 2.01 5.68 -0.08
CA ILE A 54 1.96 5.03 1.23
C ILE A 54 0.50 5.02 1.67
N ALA A 55 -0.03 3.82 1.87
CA ALA A 55 -1.38 3.60 2.33
C ALA A 55 -1.38 2.81 3.64
N LYS A 56 -2.30 3.14 4.53
CA LYS A 56 -2.66 2.32 5.67
C LYS A 56 -3.76 1.36 5.24
N VAL A 57 -3.60 0.09 5.55
CA VAL A 57 -4.65 -0.92 5.38
C VAL A 57 -5.64 -0.77 6.53
N GLU A 58 -6.90 -0.48 6.19
CA GLU A 58 -8.02 -0.61 7.11
C GLU A 58 -8.47 -2.07 7.11
N THR A 59 -8.19 -2.75 8.21
CA THR A 59 -8.70 -4.09 8.51
C THR A 59 -9.86 -3.92 9.49
N GLU A 60 -11.05 -4.41 9.16
CA GLU A 60 -12.22 -4.39 10.05
C GLU A 60 -12.02 -5.32 11.26
N GLN A 61 -11.19 -6.36 11.11
CA GLN A 61 -10.74 -7.21 12.20
C GLN A 61 -9.57 -6.57 12.94
N ALA A 62 -9.89 -5.85 14.01
CA ALA A 62 -8.93 -5.26 14.95
C ALA A 62 -8.18 -6.36 15.73
N SER A 63 -7.24 -7.05 15.08
CA SER A 63 -6.26 -7.87 15.80
C SER A 63 -5.37 -6.93 16.62
N TRP A 64 -5.10 -7.26 17.88
CA TRP A 64 -4.32 -6.42 18.80
C TRP A 64 -2.93 -6.04 18.26
N TRP A 65 -2.40 -6.82 17.32
CA TRP A 65 -1.19 -6.55 16.56
C TRP A 65 -1.24 -5.27 15.69
N HIS A 66 -2.41 -4.86 15.21
CA HIS A 66 -2.58 -3.64 14.41
C HIS A 66 -2.39 -2.34 15.21
N TYR A 67 -2.47 -2.40 16.54
CA TYR A 67 -2.17 -1.26 17.41
C TYR A 67 -0.67 -1.03 17.58
N VAL A 68 0.11 -2.11 17.59
CA VAL A 68 1.57 -2.03 17.77
C VAL A 68 2.27 -1.70 16.45
N LEU A 69 1.75 -2.20 15.32
CA LEU A 69 2.25 -1.87 13.99
C LEU A 69 1.08 -1.66 13.03
N PRO A 70 0.75 -0.40 12.66
CA PRO A 70 -0.28 -0.17 11.67
C PRO A 70 0.21 -0.79 10.35
N PRO A 71 -0.63 -1.57 9.65
CA PRO A 71 -0.25 -2.22 8.41
C PRO A 71 -0.13 -1.17 7.30
N TYR A 72 0.99 -0.46 7.26
CA TYR A 72 1.33 0.43 6.16
C TYR A 72 1.86 -0.39 4.98
N ARG A 73 1.30 -0.13 3.79
CA ARG A 73 1.79 -0.67 2.53
C ARG A 73 2.35 0.45 1.67
N VAL A 74 3.53 0.20 1.12
CA VAL A 74 4.18 1.07 0.13
C VAL A 74 3.92 0.50 -1.25
N ILE A 75 3.31 1.29 -2.10
CA ILE A 75 3.00 0.97 -3.49
C ILE A 75 3.95 1.80 -4.36
N TYR A 76 4.88 1.12 -5.02
CA TYR A 76 5.84 1.74 -5.93
C TYR A 76 5.23 1.93 -7.32
N CYS A 77 5.73 2.92 -8.06
CA CYS A 77 5.33 3.16 -9.45
C CYS A 77 5.54 1.93 -10.34
N ASP A 78 6.61 1.18 -10.10
CA ASP A 78 6.98 0.02 -10.93
C ASP A 78 6.13 -1.22 -10.66
N ASN A 79 5.37 -1.23 -9.56
CA ASN A 79 4.51 -2.36 -9.19
C ASN A 79 3.18 -2.39 -9.96
N LEU A 80 2.85 -1.32 -10.68
CA LEU A 80 1.56 -1.14 -11.34
C LEU A 80 1.76 -0.63 -12.77
N PRO A 81 0.85 -0.95 -13.71
CA PRO A 81 0.81 -0.29 -15.00
C PRO A 81 0.76 1.23 -14.83
N LYS A 82 1.52 1.96 -15.65
CA LYS A 82 1.69 3.43 -15.53
C LYS A 82 0.36 4.20 -15.50
N SER A 83 -0.63 3.77 -16.27
CA SER A 83 -1.98 4.35 -16.28
C SER A 83 -2.71 4.13 -14.95
N SER A 84 -2.68 2.91 -14.42
CA SER A 84 -3.25 2.54 -13.12
C SER A 84 -2.57 3.29 -11.99
N TYR A 85 -1.24 3.40 -12.02
CA TYR A 85 -0.49 4.16 -11.01
C TYR A 85 -0.85 5.64 -11.02
N ARG A 86 -0.96 6.27 -12.19
CA ARG A 86 -1.39 7.68 -12.30
C ARG A 86 -2.78 7.89 -11.73
N ARG A 87 -3.73 7.00 -12.05
CA ARG A 87 -5.09 7.04 -11.50
C ARG A 87 -5.09 6.92 -9.99
N LEU A 88 -4.34 5.94 -9.46
CA LEU A 88 -4.20 5.70 -8.02
C LEU A 88 -3.56 6.89 -7.30
N ARG A 89 -2.55 7.52 -7.91
CA ARG A 89 -1.90 8.72 -7.38
C ARG A 89 -2.86 9.91 -7.33
N SER A 90 -3.63 10.15 -8.39
CA SER A 90 -4.62 11.23 -8.40
C SER A 90 -5.69 11.02 -7.33
N PHE A 91 -6.21 9.79 -7.22
CA PHE A 91 -7.15 9.42 -6.17
C PHE A 91 -6.57 9.63 -4.76
N ALA A 92 -5.34 9.15 -4.53
CA ALA A 92 -4.64 9.33 -3.24
C ALA A 92 -4.46 10.82 -2.89
N ALA A 93 -4.11 11.65 -3.87
CA ALA A 93 -3.97 13.10 -3.67
C ALA A 93 -5.32 13.74 -3.28
N GLN A 94 -6.41 13.38 -3.97
CA GLN A 94 -7.76 13.85 -3.65
C GLN A 94 -8.19 13.42 -2.25
N GLN A 95 -8.00 12.15 -1.89
CA GLN A 95 -8.34 11.64 -0.56
C GLN A 95 -7.57 12.37 0.56
N ILE A 96 -6.26 12.61 0.37
CA ILE A 96 -5.44 13.34 1.34
C ILE A 96 -5.92 14.79 1.49
N LEU A 97 -6.26 15.47 0.39
CA LEU A 97 -6.77 16.84 0.41
C LEU A 97 -8.12 16.92 1.13
N LEU A 98 -9.06 16.03 0.81
CA LEU A 98 -10.36 15.97 1.46
C LEU A 98 -10.22 15.75 2.96
N ARG A 99 -9.43 14.76 3.38
CA ARG A 99 -9.18 14.48 4.79
C ARG A 99 -8.59 15.69 5.53
N ARG A 100 -7.61 16.38 4.93
CA ARG A 100 -7.05 17.61 5.52
C ARG A 100 -8.06 18.73 5.63
N SER A 101 -8.95 18.87 4.64
CA SER A 101 -10.02 19.87 4.68
C SER A 101 -11.02 19.61 5.80
N GLU A 102 -11.38 18.34 6.03
CA GLU A 102 -12.25 17.92 7.12
C GLU A 102 -11.58 18.12 8.49
N ASP A 103 -10.30 17.76 8.62
CA ASP A 103 -9.53 17.98 9.83
C ASP A 103 -9.38 19.47 10.15
N ALA A 104 -9.19 20.31 9.13
CA ALA A 104 -9.20 21.76 9.29
C ALA A 104 -10.58 22.26 9.74
N LYS A 105 -11.66 21.82 9.11
CA LYS A 105 -13.03 22.18 9.50
C LYS A 105 -13.32 21.83 10.97
N LYS A 106 -12.94 20.63 11.42
CA LYS A 106 -13.07 20.21 12.82
C LYS A 106 -12.27 21.06 13.78
N ARG A 107 -11.05 21.49 13.40
CA ARG A 107 -10.20 22.33 14.24
C ARG A 107 -10.70 23.77 14.35
N PHE A 108 -11.32 24.30 13.31
CA PHE A 108 -11.82 25.68 13.27
C PHE A 108 -13.31 25.83 13.58
N ASN A 109 -14.00 24.73 13.89
CA ASN A 109 -15.38 24.65 14.39
C ASN A 109 -16.33 25.68 13.75
N VAL A 110 -16.45 25.61 12.42
CA VAL A 110 -17.54 26.26 11.64
C VAL A 110 -18.65 25.25 11.42
#